data_AF-A0A836LYU0-F1
#
_entry.id   AF-A0A836LYU0-F1
#
_cell.length_a   1.000
_cell.length_b   1.000
_cell.length_c   1.000
_cell.angle_alpha   90.00
_cell.angle_beta   90.00
_cell.angle_gamma   90.00
#
_symmetry.space_group_name_H-M   'P 1'
#
loop_
_entity.id
_entity.type
_entity.pdbx_description
1 polymer ?
#
loop_
_entity_poly.entity_id
_entity_poly.type
_entity_poly.pdbx_seq_one_letter_code
_entity_poly.pdbx_strand_id
1 'polypeptide(L)'
;MTDLNKEREAFLNTFQYYKGRRDIIFSHEHELFMTRSNNPSEIAQKEISNMNSRWDAWLRCAKHRDAELEKAKAQAVPEWISVDDRMPESLRNVLVLIDANPVKNQNQMVAHFIPKFTEEYHGDDDWYDYDEDRGCGYVKEGWYANTAYIGDEYSSYFIEEKVTHWTPLKEASESGAEG
;
A
#
# COMPACT_ATOMS: atom_id res chain seq x y z
N MET A 1 10.15 -6.98 13.89
CA MET A 1 10.66 -6.97 15.29
C MET A 1 11.95 -6.16 15.28
N THR A 2 12.10 -5.18 16.17
CA THR A 2 13.26 -4.28 16.20
C THR A 2 14.52 -5.01 16.67
N ASP A 3 15.61 -4.89 15.89
CA ASP A 3 16.91 -5.49 16.22
C ASP A 3 17.63 -4.63 17.28
N LEU A 4 17.55 -5.06 18.53
CA LEU A 4 18.14 -4.36 19.67
C LEU A 4 19.66 -4.20 19.56
N ASN A 5 20.39 -5.16 19.01
CA ASN A 5 21.85 -5.07 18.92
C ASN A 5 22.25 -4.03 17.87
N LYS A 6 21.58 -4.04 16.72
CA LYS A 6 21.79 -3.03 15.67
C LYS A 6 21.45 -1.62 16.16
N GLU A 7 20.32 -1.45 16.84
CA GLU A 7 19.93 -0.14 17.39
C GLU A 7 20.88 0.33 18.49
N ARG A 8 21.34 -0.57 19.37
CA ARG A 8 22.35 -0.27 20.38
C ARG A 8 23.66 0.22 19.75
N GLU A 9 24.14 -0.46 18.70
CA GLU A 9 25.35 -0.03 17.99
C GLU A 9 25.16 1.33 17.31
N ALA A 10 24.02 1.56 16.66
CA ALA A 10 23.68 2.85 16.05
C ALA A 10 23.62 3.98 17.09
N PHE A 11 23.00 3.71 18.25
CA PHE A 11 22.96 4.65 19.37
C PHE A 11 24.36 5.01 19.88
N LEU A 12 25.21 4.01 20.13
CA LEU A 12 26.59 4.24 20.59
C LEU A 12 27.46 4.93 19.55
N ASN A 13 27.21 4.69 18.25
CA ASN A 13 27.88 5.40 17.17
C ASN A 13 27.47 6.88 17.09
N THR A 14 26.23 7.20 17.46
CA THR A 14 25.72 8.57 17.51
C THR A 14 26.22 9.30 18.75
N PHE A 15 26.16 8.64 19.91
CA PHE A 15 26.64 9.16 21.18
C PHE A 15 28.03 8.61 21.50
N GLN A 16 29.01 9.01 20.70
CA GLN A 16 30.38 8.45 20.74
C GLN A 16 31.07 8.54 22.09
N TYR A 17 30.69 9.49 22.96
CA TYR A 17 31.27 9.60 24.30
C TYR A 17 30.97 8.39 25.20
N TYR A 18 29.88 7.65 24.94
CA TYR A 18 29.60 6.38 25.61
C TYR A 18 30.34 5.21 24.96
N LYS A 19 30.74 5.36 23.69
CA LYS A 19 31.34 4.29 22.91
C LYS A 19 32.72 3.93 23.49
N GLY A 20 32.89 2.64 23.82
CA GLY A 20 34.15 2.14 24.38
C GLY A 20 34.32 2.33 25.90
N ARG A 21 33.35 2.93 26.60
CA ARG A 21 33.30 2.95 28.07
C ARG A 21 33.17 1.51 28.60
N ARG A 22 34.18 1.04 29.33
CA ARG A 22 34.26 -0.34 29.85
C ARG A 22 33.46 -0.55 31.14
N ASP A 23 33.12 0.54 31.80
CA ASP A 23 32.32 0.60 33.03
C ASP A 23 30.81 0.51 32.76
N ILE A 24 30.40 0.55 31.48
CA ILE A 24 29.01 0.45 31.06
C ILE A 24 28.79 -0.91 30.39
N ILE A 25 27.67 -1.55 30.74
CA ILE A 25 27.19 -2.78 30.10
C ILE A 25 25.75 -2.57 29.64
N PHE A 26 25.31 -3.36 28.67
CA PHE A 26 23.92 -3.36 28.22
C PHE A 26 23.22 -4.63 28.74
N SER A 27 22.09 -4.45 29.42
CA SER A 27 21.23 -5.54 29.90
C SER A 27 20.17 -5.80 28.84
N HIS A 28 20.26 -6.95 28.16
CA HIS A 28 19.26 -7.37 27.18
C HIS A 28 17.91 -7.70 27.83
N GLU A 29 17.91 -8.23 29.04
CA GLU A 29 16.70 -8.53 29.81
C GLU A 29 15.89 -7.27 30.10
N HIS A 30 16.58 -6.19 30.47
CA HIS A 30 15.95 -4.94 30.89
C HIS A 30 15.94 -3.88 29.77
N GLU A 31 16.47 -4.21 28.59
CA GLU A 31 16.67 -3.30 27.46
C GLU A 31 17.30 -1.96 27.85
N LEU A 32 18.29 -1.93 28.75
CA LEU A 32 18.89 -0.69 29.27
C LEU A 32 20.38 -0.80 29.58
N PHE A 33 21.05 0.35 29.69
CA PHE A 33 22.46 0.42 30.09
C PHE A 33 22.58 0.42 31.62
N MET A 34 23.59 -0.29 32.13
CA MET A 34 23.91 -0.41 33.55
C MET A 34 25.39 -0.16 33.78
N THR A 35 25.75 0.23 35.00
CA THR A 35 27.15 0.24 35.42
C THR A 35 27.61 -1.18 35.73
N ARG A 36 28.89 -1.49 35.45
CA ARG A 36 29.53 -2.73 35.89
C ARG A 36 29.80 -2.75 37.40
N SER A 37 29.91 -1.59 38.03
CA SER A 37 30.12 -1.48 39.48
C SER A 37 28.84 -1.81 40.25
N ASN A 38 28.98 -2.59 41.32
CA ASN A 38 27.91 -2.85 42.29
C ASN A 38 27.68 -1.68 43.25
N ASN A 39 28.60 -0.70 43.30
CA ASN A 39 28.48 0.51 44.10
C ASN A 39 28.92 1.74 43.28
N PRO A 40 28.12 2.15 42.27
CA PRO A 40 28.45 3.29 41.42
C PRO A 40 28.33 4.60 42.20
N SER A 41 29.24 5.54 41.93
CA SER A 41 29.15 6.91 42.47
C SER A 41 27.86 7.60 42.00
N GLU A 42 27.40 8.61 42.73
CA GLU A 42 26.22 9.40 42.36
C GLU A 42 26.34 10.02 40.96
N ILE A 43 27.55 10.46 40.59
CA ILE A 43 27.86 10.97 39.24
C ILE A 43 27.64 9.88 38.20
N ALA A 44 28.16 8.67 38.41
CA ALA A 44 27.99 7.55 37.48
C ALA A 44 26.52 7.11 37.38
N GLN A 45 25.77 7.12 38.49
CA GLN A 45 24.33 6.84 38.49
C GLN A 45 23.57 7.87 37.65
N LYS A 46 23.88 9.16 37.81
CA LYS A 46 23.27 10.24 37.04
C LYS A 46 23.62 10.16 35.54
N GLU A 47 24.86 9.83 35.21
CA GLU A 47 25.29 9.62 33.81
C GLU A 47 24.51 8.48 33.15
N ILE A 48 24.36 7.34 33.82
CA ILE A 48 23.60 6.20 33.31
C ILE A 48 22.11 6.49 33.22
N SER A 49 21.53 7.19 34.20
CA SER A 49 20.14 7.63 34.13
C SER A 49 19.89 8.50 32.89
N ASN A 50 20.75 9.50 32.66
CA ASN A 50 20.67 10.35 31.46
C ASN A 50 20.87 9.56 30.17
N MET A 51 21.79 8.57 30.17
CA MET A 51 22.00 7.67 29.04
C MET A 51 20.73 6.90 28.71
N ASN A 52 20.11 6.31 29.73
CA ASN A 52 18.90 5.51 29.57
C ASN A 52 17.70 6.36 29.13
N SER A 53 17.56 7.61 29.57
CA SER A 53 16.53 8.50 29.03
C SER A 53 16.69 8.75 27.52
N ARG A 54 17.93 8.89 27.04
CA ARG A 54 18.22 9.05 25.61
C ARG A 54 17.99 7.76 24.83
N TRP A 55 18.43 6.63 25.39
CA TRP A 55 18.24 5.31 24.81
C TRP A 55 16.76 4.96 24.67
N ASP A 56 15.96 5.25 25.70
CA ASP A 56 14.52 5.00 25.71
C ASP A 56 13.79 5.83 24.64
N ALA A 57 14.16 7.11 24.49
CA ALA A 57 13.66 7.94 23.39
C ALA A 57 14.07 7.40 22.02
N TRP A 58 15.33 6.99 21.85
CA TRP A 58 15.82 6.38 20.62
C TRP A 58 15.04 5.12 20.25
N LEU A 59 14.89 4.21 21.22
CA LEU A 59 14.25 2.92 21.01
C LEU A 59 12.77 3.08 20.67
N ARG A 60 12.06 4.04 21.28
CA ARG A 60 10.69 4.41 20.88
C ARG A 60 10.62 4.83 19.41
N CYS A 61 11.53 5.70 18.95
CA CYS A 61 11.58 6.10 17.55
C CYS A 61 11.90 4.94 16.61
N ALA A 62 12.83 4.05 16.98
CA ALA A 62 13.18 2.88 16.19
C ALA A 62 12.00 1.90 16.07
N LYS A 63 11.34 1.58 17.20
CA LYS A 63 10.15 0.73 17.24
C LYS A 63 9.01 1.32 16.40
N HIS A 64 8.78 2.63 16.48
CA HIS A 64 7.78 3.31 15.66
C HIS A 64 8.11 3.23 14.16
N ARG A 65 9.36 3.50 13.77
CA ARG A 65 9.81 3.38 12.38
C ARG A 65 9.62 1.97 11.84
N ASP A 66 9.99 0.96 12.61
CA ASP A 66 9.82 -0.44 12.20
C ASP A 66 8.33 -0.81 12.08
N ALA A 67 7.49 -0.33 13.01
CA ALA A 67 6.04 -0.52 12.93
C ALA A 67 5.43 0.13 11.69
N GLU A 68 5.84 1.35 11.33
CA GLU A 68 5.40 2.03 10.11
C GLU A 68 5.89 1.31 8.84
N LEU A 69 7.12 0.77 8.86
CA LEU A 69 7.63 -0.04 7.75
C LEU A 69 6.85 -1.35 7.60
N GLU A 70 6.54 -2.03 8.69
CA GLU A 70 5.71 -3.24 8.66
C GLU A 70 4.28 -2.92 8.22
N LYS A 71 3.71 -1.80 8.66
CA LYS A 71 2.41 -1.30 8.19
C LYS A 71 2.44 -0.98 6.69
N ALA A 72 3.51 -0.38 6.18
CA ALA A 72 3.68 -0.09 4.76
C ALA A 72 3.83 -1.38 3.93
N LYS A 73 4.52 -2.41 4.46
CA LYS A 73 4.57 -3.74 3.83
C LYS A 73 3.21 -4.46 3.87
N ALA A 74 2.47 -4.30 4.98
CA ALA A 74 1.16 -4.91 5.18
C ALA A 74 0.04 -4.20 4.41
N GLN A 75 0.20 -2.92 4.08
CA GLN A 75 -0.58 -2.30 3.02
C GLN A 75 -0.21 -2.97 1.71
N ALA A 76 -0.97 -4.02 1.38
CA ALA A 76 -0.84 -4.75 0.13
C ALA A 76 -0.85 -3.74 -1.02
N VAL A 77 0.29 -3.65 -1.71
CA VAL A 77 0.33 -3.12 -3.06
C VAL A 77 -0.67 -3.98 -3.84
N PRO A 78 -1.68 -3.38 -4.50
CA PRO A 78 -2.66 -4.16 -5.24
C PRO A 78 -1.92 -5.10 -6.20
N GLU A 79 -2.22 -6.39 -6.12
CA GLU A 79 -1.65 -7.37 -7.04
C GLU A 79 -2.26 -7.09 -8.42
N TRP A 80 -1.43 -6.58 -9.32
CA TRP A 80 -1.81 -6.34 -10.70
C TRP A 80 -1.82 -7.66 -11.46
N ILE A 81 -3.01 -8.05 -11.91
CA ILE A 81 -3.25 -9.28 -12.67
C ILE A 81 -3.20 -8.93 -14.15
N SER A 82 -2.37 -9.61 -14.93
CA SER A 82 -2.34 -9.45 -16.38
C SER A 82 -3.68 -9.89 -16.99
N VAL A 83 -4.20 -9.11 -17.95
CA VAL A 83 -5.41 -9.50 -18.70
C VAL A 83 -5.18 -10.79 -19.51
N ASP A 84 -3.94 -11.07 -19.89
CA ASP A 84 -3.56 -12.30 -20.60
C ASP A 84 -3.57 -13.53 -19.67
N ASP A 85 -3.33 -13.33 -18.37
CA ASP A 85 -3.36 -14.41 -17.38
C ASP A 85 -4.79 -14.71 -16.92
N ARG A 86 -5.56 -13.66 -16.65
CA ARG A 86 -6.95 -13.77 -16.18
C ARG A 86 -7.74 -12.49 -16.42
N MET A 87 -8.92 -12.62 -17.02
CA MET A 87 -9.90 -11.53 -17.11
C MET A 87 -10.68 -11.34 -15.80
N PRO A 88 -11.09 -10.11 -15.44
CA PRO A 88 -12.02 -9.90 -14.35
C PRO A 88 -13.40 -10.48 -14.68
N GLU A 89 -14.26 -10.56 -13.66
CA GLU A 89 -15.68 -10.84 -13.87
C GLU A 89 -16.31 -9.79 -14.79
N SER A 90 -17.15 -10.24 -15.72
CA SER A 90 -17.84 -9.35 -16.67
C SER A 90 -18.60 -8.26 -15.93
N LEU A 91 -18.56 -7.03 -16.45
CA LEU A 91 -19.25 -5.85 -15.90
C LEU A 91 -18.79 -5.43 -14.49
N ARG A 92 -17.75 -6.06 -13.92
CA ARG A 92 -17.18 -5.66 -12.63
C ARG A 92 -16.24 -4.48 -12.79
N ASN A 93 -16.47 -3.43 -12.01
CA ASN A 93 -15.56 -2.30 -11.92
C ASN A 93 -14.23 -2.73 -11.27
N VAL A 94 -13.14 -2.51 -11.98
CA VAL A 94 -11.76 -2.77 -11.56
C VAL A 94 -10.88 -1.57 -11.86
N LEU A 95 -9.73 -1.46 -11.18
CA LEU A 95 -8.72 -0.47 -11.56
C LEU A 95 -7.86 -1.10 -12.65
N VAL A 96 -7.80 -0.47 -13.82
CA VAL A 96 -7.03 -0.94 -14.97
C VAL A 96 -5.77 -0.10 -15.19
N LEU A 97 -4.76 -0.70 -15.83
CA LEU A 97 -3.56 -0.04 -16.30
C LEU A 97 -3.52 -0.04 -17.83
N ILE A 98 -3.55 1.15 -18.42
CA ILE A 98 -3.55 1.37 -19.87
C ILE A 98 -2.13 1.68 -20.35
N ASP A 99 -1.59 0.86 -21.25
CA ASP A 99 -0.25 1.00 -21.83
C ASP A 99 0.92 1.06 -20.81
N ALA A 100 2.00 0.35 -21.13
CA ALA A 100 3.06 -0.05 -20.20
C ALA A 100 4.08 1.06 -19.90
N ASN A 101 3.64 2.21 -19.40
CA ASN A 101 4.55 3.19 -18.79
C ASN A 101 4.48 3.12 -17.25
N PRO A 102 5.20 2.18 -16.62
CA PRO A 102 5.22 2.02 -15.16
C PRO A 102 5.84 3.21 -14.41
N VAL A 103 6.43 4.19 -15.11
CA VAL A 103 7.08 5.36 -14.52
C VAL A 103 6.08 6.50 -14.22
N LYS A 104 4.87 6.44 -14.76
CA LYS A 104 3.85 7.47 -14.56
C LYS A 104 2.59 6.85 -13.98
N ASN A 105 2.26 7.19 -12.75
CA ASN A 105 0.95 6.94 -12.11
C ASN A 105 -0.24 7.62 -12.83
N GLN A 106 -0.13 7.94 -14.12
CA GLN A 106 -1.10 8.70 -14.91
C GLN A 106 -1.95 7.82 -15.84
N ASN A 107 -1.72 6.50 -15.87
CA ASN A 107 -2.40 5.59 -16.79
C ASN A 107 -3.36 4.60 -16.11
N GLN A 108 -3.81 4.94 -14.90
CA GLN A 108 -4.74 4.10 -14.14
C GLN A 108 -6.14 4.70 -14.17
N MET A 109 -7.16 3.89 -14.40
CA MET A 109 -8.55 4.33 -14.35
C MET A 109 -9.49 3.21 -13.91
N VAL A 110 -10.69 3.56 -13.46
CA VAL A 110 -11.74 2.58 -13.16
C VAL A 110 -12.43 2.22 -14.47
N ALA A 111 -12.48 0.92 -14.77
CA ALA A 111 -13.13 0.40 -15.97
C ALA A 111 -13.77 -0.96 -15.68
N HIS A 112 -14.61 -1.41 -16.60
CA HIS A 112 -15.12 -2.78 -16.63
C HIS A 112 -14.99 -3.36 -18.04
N PHE A 113 -15.01 -4.69 -18.14
CA PHE A 113 -14.97 -5.38 -19.43
C PHE A 113 -16.37 -5.88 -19.80
N ILE A 114 -16.79 -5.59 -21.03
CA ILE A 114 -18.04 -6.08 -21.63
C ILE A 114 -17.65 -7.17 -22.65
N PRO A 115 -17.98 -8.45 -22.39
CA PRO A 115 -17.79 -9.51 -23.37
C PRO A 115 -18.75 -9.38 -24.54
N LYS A 116 -18.43 -10.03 -25.65
CA LYS A 116 -19.32 -10.05 -26.82
C LYS A 116 -20.72 -10.58 -26.49
N PHE A 117 -21.75 -9.90 -27.00
CA PHE A 117 -23.17 -10.28 -26.92
C PHE A 117 -23.75 -10.41 -25.50
N THR A 118 -23.25 -9.62 -24.54
CA THR A 118 -23.78 -9.61 -23.16
C THR A 118 -24.73 -8.47 -22.85
N GLU A 119 -24.58 -7.33 -23.51
CA GLU A 119 -25.40 -6.13 -23.26
C GLU A 119 -26.01 -5.65 -24.58
N GLU A 120 -27.34 -5.64 -24.66
CA GLU A 120 -28.05 -5.17 -25.85
C GLU A 120 -27.86 -3.67 -26.03
N TYR A 121 -27.65 -3.26 -27.28
CA TYR A 121 -27.49 -1.86 -27.61
C TYR A 121 -28.85 -1.20 -27.86
N HIS A 122 -29.10 -0.08 -27.17
CA HIS A 122 -30.35 0.67 -27.27
C HIS A 122 -30.15 2.11 -27.78
N GLY A 123 -28.95 2.45 -28.27
CA GLY A 123 -28.68 3.78 -28.83
C GLY A 123 -29.19 3.91 -30.27
N ASP A 124 -29.33 5.16 -30.70
CA ASP A 124 -29.80 5.52 -32.05
C ASP A 124 -28.68 5.58 -33.10
N ASP A 125 -27.43 5.23 -32.74
CA ASP A 125 -26.29 5.21 -33.66
C ASP A 125 -25.91 3.80 -34.14
N ASP A 126 -25.02 3.73 -35.13
CA ASP A 126 -24.56 2.47 -35.73
C ASP A 126 -23.33 1.87 -35.02
N TRP A 127 -23.08 2.23 -33.76
CA TRP A 127 -21.90 1.79 -32.99
C TRP A 127 -22.18 0.52 -32.16
N TYR A 128 -22.68 -0.53 -32.81
CA TYR A 128 -22.99 -1.82 -32.17
C TYR A 128 -22.50 -3.01 -33.01
N ASP A 129 -22.38 -4.17 -32.37
CA ASP A 129 -22.20 -5.46 -33.03
C ASP A 129 -23.57 -6.12 -33.23
N TYR A 130 -23.96 -6.35 -34.50
CA TYR A 130 -25.22 -7.02 -34.81
C TYR A 130 -25.07 -8.54 -34.74
N ASP A 131 -25.97 -9.19 -34.00
CA ASP A 131 -26.11 -10.65 -33.99
C ASP A 131 -27.27 -11.04 -34.92
N GLU A 132 -26.94 -11.54 -36.12
CA GLU A 132 -27.94 -11.97 -37.11
C GLU A 132 -28.83 -13.11 -36.61
N ASP A 133 -28.32 -14.00 -35.75
CA ASP A 133 -29.08 -15.15 -35.26
C ASP A 133 -30.16 -14.72 -34.27
N ARG A 134 -29.87 -13.68 -33.47
CA ARG A 134 -30.79 -13.15 -32.45
C ARG A 134 -31.61 -11.96 -32.94
N GLY A 135 -31.18 -11.32 -34.04
CA GLY A 135 -31.84 -10.17 -34.63
C GLY A 135 -31.71 -8.88 -33.81
N CYS A 136 -30.70 -8.78 -32.94
CA CYS A 136 -30.49 -7.63 -32.06
C CYS A 136 -29.05 -7.12 -32.12
N GLY A 137 -28.89 -5.82 -31.83
CA GLY A 137 -27.59 -5.18 -31.69
C GLY A 137 -27.07 -5.29 -30.25
N TYR A 138 -25.76 -5.44 -30.10
CA TYR A 138 -25.08 -5.52 -28.82
C TYR A 138 -23.99 -4.46 -28.70
N VAL A 139 -23.74 -4.01 -27.48
CA VAL A 139 -22.58 -3.18 -27.16
C VAL A 139 -21.32 -3.92 -27.60
N LYS A 140 -20.39 -3.20 -28.24
CA LYS A 140 -19.13 -3.76 -28.72
C LYS A 140 -18.32 -4.36 -27.56
N GLU A 141 -17.64 -5.47 -27.85
CA GLU A 141 -16.75 -6.08 -26.88
C GLU A 141 -15.56 -5.15 -26.57
N GLY A 142 -15.23 -4.99 -25.28
CA GLY A 142 -14.03 -4.28 -24.87
C GLY A 142 -14.08 -3.69 -23.49
N TRP A 143 -13.13 -2.78 -23.23
CA TRP A 143 -12.99 -2.10 -21.96
C TRP A 143 -13.70 -0.75 -22.00
N TYR A 144 -14.51 -0.49 -20.97
CA TYR A 144 -15.27 0.74 -20.83
C TYR A 144 -14.84 1.46 -19.57
N ALA A 145 -14.22 2.62 -19.74
CA ALA A 145 -13.79 3.49 -18.66
C ALA A 145 -15.01 4.18 -18.07
N ASN A 146 -15.11 4.13 -16.75
CA ASN A 146 -16.20 4.76 -16.08
C ASN A 146 -15.92 6.25 -15.89
N THR A 147 -16.69 7.12 -16.55
CA THR A 147 -16.66 8.55 -16.27
C THR A 147 -17.67 8.87 -15.19
N ALA A 148 -17.30 9.82 -14.33
CA ALA A 148 -18.07 10.21 -13.17
C ALA A 148 -19.57 10.40 -13.48
N TYR A 149 -20.38 10.41 -12.41
CA TYR A 149 -21.80 10.73 -12.45
C TYR A 149 -22.04 12.01 -13.30
N ILE A 150 -22.61 11.88 -14.50
CA ILE A 150 -23.06 13.02 -15.32
C ILE A 150 -24.59 13.04 -15.23
N GLY A 151 -25.14 13.86 -14.35
CA GLY A 151 -26.59 13.96 -14.15
C GLY A 151 -27.14 12.79 -13.32
N ASP A 152 -28.06 12.00 -13.87
CA ASP A 152 -28.65 10.79 -13.30
C ASP A 152 -28.18 9.50 -13.97
N GLU A 153 -27.28 9.60 -14.96
CA GLU A 153 -26.83 8.50 -15.78
C GLU A 153 -25.32 8.25 -15.63
N TYR A 154 -24.93 6.97 -15.65
CA TYR A 154 -23.53 6.57 -15.63
C TYR A 154 -23.02 6.60 -17.07
N SER A 155 -22.25 7.64 -17.42
CA SER A 155 -21.58 7.68 -18.72
C SER A 155 -20.31 6.84 -18.67
N SER A 156 -20.14 5.92 -19.61
CA SER A 156 -18.89 5.20 -19.83
C SER A 156 -18.39 5.47 -21.24
N TYR A 157 -17.07 5.40 -21.44
CA TYR A 157 -16.48 5.53 -22.78
C TYR A 157 -15.61 4.31 -23.09
N PHE A 158 -15.62 3.90 -24.36
CA PHE A 158 -14.81 2.80 -24.85
C PHE A 158 -13.32 3.18 -24.80
N ILE A 159 -12.50 2.30 -24.24
CA ILE A 159 -11.04 2.46 -24.19
C ILE A 159 -10.45 1.81 -25.45
N GLU A 160 -9.88 2.64 -26.32
CA GLU A 160 -9.20 2.15 -27.54
C GLU A 160 -7.78 1.64 -27.24
N GLU A 161 -7.14 2.17 -26.20
CA GLU A 161 -5.80 1.79 -25.81
C GLU A 161 -5.72 0.40 -25.15
N LYS A 162 -4.54 -0.23 -25.25
CA LYS A 162 -4.33 -1.56 -24.69
C LYS A 162 -4.33 -1.52 -23.16
N VAL A 163 -5.36 -2.08 -22.54
CA VAL A 163 -5.35 -2.47 -21.13
C VAL A 163 -4.41 -3.67 -20.96
N THR A 164 -3.50 -3.59 -20.00
CA THR A 164 -2.48 -4.63 -19.76
C THR A 164 -2.70 -5.40 -18.47
N HIS A 165 -3.14 -4.70 -17.42
CA HIS A 165 -3.33 -5.29 -16.10
C HIS A 165 -4.56 -4.69 -15.42
N TRP A 166 -5.09 -5.41 -14.45
CA TRP A 166 -6.16 -4.94 -13.59
C TRP A 166 -5.93 -5.37 -12.13
N THR A 167 -6.57 -4.67 -11.21
CA THR A 167 -6.68 -5.08 -9.81
C THR A 167 -8.11 -4.85 -9.33
N PRO A 168 -8.66 -5.71 -8.46
CA PRO A 168 -9.95 -5.43 -7.83
C PRO A 168 -9.90 -4.08 -7.10
N LEU A 169 -10.98 -3.32 -7.21
CA LEU A 169 -11.18 -2.17 -6.33
C LEU A 169 -11.30 -2.67 -4.89
N LYS A 170 -10.68 -1.97 -3.94
CA LYS A 170 -10.91 -2.24 -2.53
C LYS A 170 -12.39 -2.01 -2.28
N GLU A 171 -13.09 -3.02 -1.79
CA GLU A 171 -14.41 -2.81 -1.20
C GLU A 171 -14.24 -1.72 -0.15
N ALA A 172 -15.10 -0.71 -0.18
CA ALA A 172 -15.15 0.26 0.89
C ALA A 172 -15.45 -0.54 2.15
N SER A 173 -14.43 -0.80 2.97
CA SER A 173 -14.65 -1.26 4.33
C SER A 173 -15.63 -0.27 4.92
N GLU A 174 -16.81 -0.74 5.35
CA GLU A 174 -17.80 0.05 6.07
C GLU A 174 -17.12 0.67 7.30
N SER A 175 -16.49 1.83 7.12
CA SER A 175 -15.77 2.54 8.15
C SER A 175 -16.65 3.69 8.61
N GLY A 176 -17.46 3.39 9.62
CA GLY A 176 -17.81 4.32 10.69
C GLY A 176 -18.53 5.60 10.28
N ALA A 177 -19.84 5.50 10.04
CA ALA A 177 -20.76 6.61 10.29
C ALA A 177 -21.53 6.36 11.59
N GLU A 178 -20.82 6.34 12.72
CA GLU A 178 -21.42 6.62 14.03
C GLU A 178 -20.44 7.48 14.83
N GLY A 179 -20.90 8.68 15.21
CA GLY A 179 -20.17 9.69 15.97
C GLY A 179 -20.81 11.06 15.86
#